data_AF-A0A257G7L2-F1
#
_entry.id   AF-A0A257G7L2-F1
#
_cell.length_a   1.000
_cell.length_b   1.000
_cell.length_c   1.000
_cell.angle_alpha   90.00
_cell.angle_beta   90.00
_cell.angle_gamma   90.00
#
_symmetry.space_group_name_H-M   'P 1'
#
loop_
_entity.id
_entity.type
_entity.pdbx_description
1 polymer ?
#
loop_
_entity_poly.entity_id
_entity_poly.type
_entity_poly.pdbx_seq_one_letter_code
_entity_poly.pdbx_strand_id
1 'polypeptide(L)'
;MLRAGFDDVVCIDREKRLIECLLERPGRCVPVQRLRCIAGPVSPISLRVTMSNLRRKLSDGIWIKALPQEGYLLERLPIAPDDREATQDASRVTLP
;
A
#
# COMPACT_ATOMS: atom_id res chain seq x y z
N MET A 1 3.81 -37.61 -4.17
CA MET A 1 4.19 -36.47 -5.03
C MET A 1 2.92 -35.75 -5.46
N LEU A 2 2.64 -34.55 -4.97
CA LEU A 2 1.75 -33.57 -5.61
C LEU A 2 2.13 -32.18 -5.10
N ARG A 3 2.52 -31.33 -6.05
CA ARG A 3 3.20 -30.04 -5.90
C ARG A 3 2.32 -29.02 -5.13
N ALA A 4 2.72 -28.68 -3.91
CA ALA A 4 2.29 -27.47 -3.22
C ALA A 4 3.28 -26.32 -3.48
N GLY A 5 3.52 -26.02 -4.77
CA GLY A 5 4.52 -25.02 -5.20
C GLY A 5 4.02 -24.01 -6.22
N PHE A 6 2.72 -24.01 -6.54
CA PHE A 6 2.11 -23.08 -7.50
C PHE A 6 1.21 -22.01 -6.85
N ASP A 7 0.97 -22.10 -5.54
CA ASP A 7 0.05 -21.18 -4.86
C ASP A 7 0.73 -19.84 -4.50
N ASP A 8 2.02 -19.87 -4.15
CA ASP A 8 2.76 -18.69 -3.68
C ASP A 8 3.02 -17.67 -4.81
N VAL A 9 3.46 -18.15 -5.99
CA VAL A 9 3.75 -17.30 -7.16
C VAL A 9 2.48 -16.63 -7.70
N VAL A 10 1.36 -17.38 -7.70
CA VAL A 10 0.07 -16.85 -8.16
C VAL A 10 -0.50 -15.85 -7.14
N CYS A 11 -0.23 -16.03 -5.85
CA CYS A 11 -0.60 -15.09 -4.80
C CYS A 11 0.16 -13.75 -4.96
N ILE A 12 1.47 -13.82 -5.24
CA ILE A 12 2.33 -12.65 -5.44
C ILE A 12 1.92 -11.83 -6.67
N ASP A 13 1.61 -12.48 -7.81
CA ASP A 13 1.17 -11.78 -9.03
C ASP A 13 -0.17 -11.05 -8.81
N ARG A 14 -1.12 -11.69 -8.10
CA ARG A 14 -2.40 -11.09 -7.75
C ARG A 14 -2.26 -9.89 -6.83
N GLU A 15 -1.46 -10.03 -5.78
CA GLU A 15 -1.12 -8.94 -4.86
C GLU A 15 -0.55 -7.74 -5.63
N LYS A 16 0.40 -7.99 -6.53
CA LYS A 16 1.04 -6.97 -7.35
C LYS A 16 0.03 -6.23 -8.24
N ARG A 17 -0.83 -6.95 -8.94
CA ARG A 17 -1.86 -6.35 -9.80
C ARG A 17 -2.88 -5.52 -9.03
N LEU A 18 -3.26 -5.97 -7.83
CA LEU A 18 -4.15 -5.22 -6.95
C LEU A 18 -3.52 -3.91 -6.47
N ILE A 19 -2.25 -3.94 -6.05
CA ILE A 19 -1.57 -2.73 -5.62
C ILE A 19 -1.28 -1.79 -6.80
N GLU A 20 -0.95 -2.29 -7.98
CA GLU A 20 -0.78 -1.47 -9.19
C GLU A 20 -2.07 -0.72 -9.53
N CYS A 21 -3.23 -1.38 -9.51
CA CYS A 21 -4.51 -0.71 -9.74
C CYS A 21 -4.83 0.38 -8.71
N LEU A 22 -4.40 0.19 -7.47
CA LEU A 22 -4.54 1.16 -6.38
C LEU A 22 -3.54 2.32 -6.52
N LEU A 23 -2.33 2.05 -7.00
CA LEU A 23 -1.27 3.03 -7.29
C LEU A 23 -1.55 3.88 -8.53
N GLU A 24 -2.27 3.35 -9.53
CA GLU A 24 -2.71 4.14 -10.69
C GLU A 24 -3.62 5.31 -10.28
N ARG A 25 -4.32 5.20 -9.14
CA ARG A 25 -5.27 6.20 -8.64
C ARG A 25 -5.21 6.35 -7.11
N PRO A 26 -4.13 6.96 -6.57
CA PRO A 26 -4.04 7.22 -5.14
C PRO A 26 -5.17 8.16 -4.69
N GLY A 27 -5.74 7.91 -3.52
CA GLY A 27 -6.83 8.68 -2.94
C GLY A 27 -8.22 8.41 -3.54
N ARG A 28 -8.35 7.58 -4.58
CA ARG A 28 -9.66 7.16 -5.10
C ARG A 28 -10.08 5.80 -4.59
N CYS A 29 -11.36 5.71 -4.23
CA CYS A 29 -12.03 4.45 -3.96
C CYS A 29 -12.05 3.56 -5.21
N VAL A 30 -11.51 2.35 -5.09
CA VAL A 30 -11.62 1.29 -6.08
C VAL A 30 -12.65 0.27 -5.56
N PRO A 31 -13.75 0.04 -6.30
CA PRO A 31 -14.82 -0.82 -5.83
C PRO A 31 -14.38 -2.27 -5.72
N VAL A 32 -14.92 -2.99 -4.73
CA VAL A 32 -14.60 -4.41 -4.48
C VAL A 32 -14.83 -5.27 -5.73
N GLN A 33 -15.86 -4.95 -6.52
CA GLN A 33 -16.14 -5.68 -7.77
C GLN A 33 -14.99 -5.55 -8.77
N ARG A 34 -14.40 -4.36 -8.95
CA ARG A 34 -13.26 -4.20 -9.85
C ARG A 34 -12.03 -4.92 -9.31
N LEU A 35 -11.78 -4.85 -8.01
CA LEU A 35 -10.68 -5.58 -7.39
C LEU A 35 -10.83 -7.10 -7.56
N ARG A 36 -12.07 -7.61 -7.51
CA ARG A 36 -12.36 -9.01 -7.87
C ARG A 36 -12.10 -9.31 -9.35
N CYS A 37 -12.46 -8.42 -10.27
CA CYS A 37 -12.13 -8.61 -11.69
C CYS A 37 -10.61 -8.73 -11.91
N ILE A 38 -9.80 -8.01 -11.14
CA ILE A 38 -8.34 -8.02 -11.26
C ILE A 38 -7.72 -9.24 -10.55
N ALA A 39 -8.18 -9.55 -9.33
CA ALA A 39 -7.69 -10.69 -8.54
C ALA A 39 -8.20 -12.05 -9.04
N GLY A 40 -9.21 -12.05 -9.91
CA GLY A 40 -9.89 -13.25 -10.38
C GLY A 40 -11.01 -13.72 -9.43
N PRO A 41 -11.52 -14.94 -9.62
CA PRO A 41 -12.60 -15.50 -8.79
C PRO A 41 -12.09 -15.77 -7.37
N VAL A 42 -12.13 -14.74 -6.52
CA VAL A 42 -11.69 -14.80 -5.12
C VAL A 42 -12.85 -14.53 -4.18
N SER A 43 -12.92 -15.30 -3.11
CA SER A 43 -13.87 -15.09 -2.03
C SER A 43 -13.62 -13.74 -1.34
N PRO A 44 -14.68 -13.08 -0.80
CA PRO A 44 -14.53 -11.83 -0.04
C PRO A 44 -13.54 -11.95 1.12
N ILE A 45 -13.44 -13.14 1.72
CA ILE A 45 -12.51 -13.44 2.81
C ILE A 45 -11.08 -13.45 2.29
N SER A 46 -10.81 -14.17 1.20
CA SER A 46 -9.49 -14.20 0.55
C SER A 46 -9.03 -12.81 0.16
N LEU A 47 -9.91 -11.98 -0.41
CA LEU A 47 -9.58 -10.60 -0.78
C LEU A 47 -9.21 -9.73 0.44
N ARG A 48 -9.88 -9.91 1.59
CA ARG A 48 -9.47 -9.23 2.84
C ARG A 48 -8.11 -9.69 3.32
N VAL A 49 -7.81 -10.99 3.26
CA VAL A 49 -6.50 -11.53 3.66
C VAL A 49 -5.41 -10.99 2.75
N THR A 50 -5.61 -11.01 1.43
CA THR A 50 -4.67 -10.43 0.45
C THR A 50 -4.42 -8.94 0.71
N MET A 51 -5.47 -8.15 0.97
CA MET A 51 -5.32 -6.74 1.32
C MET A 51 -4.57 -6.54 2.66
N SER A 52 -4.74 -7.46 3.61
CA SER A 52 -4.05 -7.41 4.91
C SER A 52 -2.57 -7.77 4.77
N ASN A 53 -2.22 -8.73 3.90
CA ASN A 53 -0.84 -9.05 3.56
C ASN A 53 -0.17 -7.91 2.79
N LEU A 54 -0.87 -7.30 1.83
CA LEU A 54 -0.39 -6.10 1.14
C LEU A 54 -0.08 -4.96 2.10
N ARG A 55 -0.94 -4.70 3.10
CA ARG A 55 -0.69 -3.70 4.15
C ARG A 55 0.58 -3.99 4.94
N ARG A 56 0.94 -5.25 5.15
CA ARG A 56 2.19 -5.63 5.84
C ARG A 56 3.43 -5.50 4.95
N LYS A 57 3.26 -5.64 3.62
CA LYS A 57 4.33 -5.52 2.63
C LYS A 57 4.61 -4.05 2.23
N LEU A 58 3.62 -3.17 2.37
CA LEU A 58 3.76 -1.75 2.05
C LEU A 58 4.66 -1.05 3.07
N SER A 59 5.64 -0.28 2.57
CA SER A 59 6.58 0.50 3.36
C SER A 59 5.94 1.76 3.98
N ASP A 60 6.63 2.29 4.99
CA ASP A 60 6.25 3.48 5.74
C ASP A 60 5.86 4.65 4.81
N GLY A 61 4.62 5.13 4.94
CA GLY A 61 4.08 6.24 4.15
C GLY A 61 2.96 5.89 3.15
N ILE A 62 2.68 4.61 2.89
CA ILE A 62 1.57 4.19 2.00
C ILE A 62 0.72 3.12 2.69
N TRP A 63 -0.60 3.34 2.78
CA TRP A 63 -1.51 2.39 3.42
C TRP A 63 -2.82 2.20 2.65
N ILE A 64 -3.34 0.98 2.66
CA ILE A 64 -4.61 0.64 1.99
C ILE A 64 -5.76 0.82 2.98
N LYS A 65 -6.66 1.76 2.72
CA LYS A 65 -7.85 2.00 3.53
C LYS A 65 -9.04 1.26 2.92
N ALA A 66 -9.77 0.52 3.77
CA ALA A 66 -10.99 -0.16 3.35
C ALA A 66 -12.18 0.76 3.64
N LEU A 67 -12.99 1.04 2.63
CA LEU A 67 -14.25 1.76 2.78
C LEU A 67 -15.40 0.75 2.87
N PRO A 68 -16.16 0.73 3.99
CA PRO A 68 -17.27 -0.19 4.14
C PRO A 68 -18.29 0.04 3.02
N GLN A 69 -18.72 -1.04 2.37
CA GLN A 69 -19.70 -1.06 1.28
C GLN A 69 -19.27 -0.40 -0.04
N GLU A 70 -18.16 0.34 -0.07
CA GLU A 70 -17.66 0.97 -1.30
C GLU A 70 -16.47 0.22 -1.92
N GLY A 71 -15.42 -0.10 -1.15
CA GLY A 71 -14.18 -0.58 -1.77
C GLY A 71 -12.90 -0.45 -0.95
N TYR A 72 -11.79 -0.29 -1.65
CA TYR A 72 -10.48 -0.03 -1.07
C TYR A 72 -9.83 1.14 -1.80
N LEU A 73 -9.09 1.97 -1.08
CA LEU A 73 -8.30 3.06 -1.65
C LEU A 73 -6.88 3.03 -1.09
N LEU A 74 -5.95 3.57 -1.87
CA LEU A 74 -4.60 3.83 -1.41
C LEU A 74 -4.51 5.23 -0.83
N GLU A 75 -4.11 5.34 0.42
CA GLU A 75 -3.86 6.62 1.08
C GLU A 75 -2.34 6.74 1.31
N ARG A 76 -1.75 7.84 0.86
CA ARG A 76 -0.37 8.18 1.17
C ARG A 76 -0.41 9.06 2.40
N LEU A 77 0.26 8.65 3.48
CA LEU A 77 0.50 9.57 4.59
C LEU A 77 1.28 10.76 4.03
N PRO A 78 0.95 12.01 4.40
CA PRO A 78 1.85 13.11 4.14
C PRO A 78 3.18 12.72 4.79
N ILE A 79 4.19 12.47 3.96
CA ILE A 79 5.57 12.42 4.42
C ILE A 79 5.77 13.81 5.00
N ALA A 80 5.76 13.93 6.33
CA ALA A 80 6.14 15.17 6.97
C ALA A 80 7.49 15.53 6.34
N PRO A 81 7.62 16.68 5.66
CA PRO A 81 8.92 17.10 5.20
C PRO A 81 9.82 17.11 6.43
N ASP A 82 10.93 16.41 6.30
CA ASP A 82 11.99 16.26 7.26
C ASP A 82 12.35 17.63 7.86
N ASP A 83 11.95 17.88 9.12
CA ASP A 83 12.30 19.10 9.87
C ASP A 83 13.72 18.97 10.46
N ARG A 84 14.66 18.37 9.69
CA ARG A 84 16.06 18.17 10.10
C ARG A 84 17.05 18.78 9.13
N GLU A 85 16.83 20.02 8.72
CA GLU A 85 17.97 20.86 8.29
C GLU A 85 17.72 22.35 8.56
N ALA A 86 17.69 22.71 9.84
CA ALA A 86 17.93 24.08 10.27
C ALA A 86 18.83 24.11 11.53
N THR A 87 19.89 23.29 11.55
CA THR A 87 21.08 23.68 12.31
C THR A 87 21.79 24.75 11.49
N GLN A 88 21.30 25.99 11.60
CA GLN A 88 22.14 27.15 11.34
C GLN A 88 23.25 27.13 12.40
N ASP A 89 24.35 26.49 12.04
CA ASP A 89 25.65 26.76 12.63
C ASP A 89 26.00 28.22 12.32
N ALA A 90 25.52 29.11 13.18
CA ALA A 90 26.00 30.47 13.26
C ALA A 90 26.79 30.60 14.57
N SER A 91 27.83 29.77 14.71
CA SER A 91 28.97 30.08 15.57
C SER A 91 29.72 31.27 14.97
N ARG A 92 29.11 32.46 15.01
CA ARG A 92 29.81 33.71 14.69
C ARG A 92 30.63 34.10 15.92
N VAL A 93 31.81 33.48 16.01
CA VAL A 93 32.93 34.01 16.79
C VAL A 93 33.25 35.41 16.27
N THR A 94 33.09 36.42 17.12
CA THR A 94 33.96 37.62 17.22
C THR A 94 33.53 38.41 18.46
N LEU A 95 34.24 38.09 19.55
CA LEU A 95 34.85 38.88 20.64
C LEU A 95 34.51 40.39 20.84
N PRO A 96 34.72 40.92 22.07
CA PRO A 96 34.13 42.16 22.63
C PRO A 96 34.63 43.48 22.03
#